data_AF-A0A945FH86-F1
#
_entry.id   AF-A0A945FH86-F1
#
_cell.length_a   1.000
_cell.length_b   1.000
_cell.length_c   1.000
_cell.angle_alpha   90.00
_cell.angle_beta   90.00
_cell.angle_gamma   90.00
#
_symmetry.space_group_name_H-M   'P 1'
#
loop_
_entity.id
_entity.type
_entity.pdbx_description
1 polymer ?
#
loop_
_entity_poly.entity_id
_entity_poly.type
_entity_poly.pdbx_seq_one_letter_code
_entity_poly.pdbx_strand_id
1 'polypeptide(L)' 'FRLDPELIPTTKALRRPFQGWRYLKSEDCPSDLSASRETDDDLPEEMQQSLARLGVL' A
#
# COMPACT_ATOMS: atom_id res chain seq x y z
N PHE A 1 10.65 -0.30 25.66
CA PHE A 1 10.70 -0.46 24.20
C PHE A 1 9.99 0.75 23.61
N ARG A 2 10.69 1.60 22.84
CA ARG A 2 10.11 2.81 22.22
C ARG A 2 10.06 2.53 20.72
N LEU A 3 8.85 2.54 20.16
CA LEU A 3 8.64 2.43 18.73
C LEU A 3 8.88 3.78 18.06
N ASP A 4 9.24 3.73 16.78
CA ASP A 4 9.25 4.91 15.93
C ASP A 4 7.82 5.46 15.80
N PRO A 5 7.59 6.77 16.04
CA PRO A 5 6.28 7.37 15.84
C PRO A 5 5.88 7.49 14.36
N GLU A 6 6.84 7.41 13.43
CA GLU A 6 6.59 7.55 12.01
C GLU A 6 5.91 6.29 11.45
N LEU A 7 4.78 6.49 10.75
CA LEU A 7 4.02 5.42 10.11
C LEU A 7 4.38 5.36 8.62
N ILE A 8 4.80 4.18 8.14
CA ILE A 8 5.06 3.94 6.73
C ILE A 8 3.75 3.44 6.07
N PRO A 9 3.18 4.18 5.11
CA PRO A 9 1.97 3.77 4.41
C PRO A 9 2.28 2.60 3.45
N THR A 10 1.34 1.65 3.32
CA THR A 10 1.50 0.48 2.45
C THR A 10 0.28 0.24 1.59
N THR A 11 0.48 -0.52 0.52
CA THR A 11 -0.58 -0.94 -0.40
C THR A 11 -1.65 -1.78 0.31
N LYS A 12 -2.90 -1.71 -0.19
CA LYS A 12 -4.01 -2.50 0.36
C LYS A 12 -3.78 -3.98 0.05
N ALA A 13 -3.65 -4.80 1.09
CA ALA A 13 -3.57 -6.26 0.96
C ALA A 13 -4.88 -6.92 1.41
N LEU A 14 -5.59 -7.59 0.49
CA LEU A 14 -6.75 -8.43 0.82
C LEU A 14 -6.27 -9.73 1.46
N ARG A 15 -6.46 -9.85 2.78
CA ARG A 15 -6.05 -11.03 3.54
C ARG A 15 -6.94 -11.26 4.76
N ARG A 16 -6.97 -12.52 5.23
CA ARG A 16 -7.62 -12.89 6.49
C ARG A 16 -6.87 -12.31 7.68
N PRO A 17 -7.51 -12.13 8.85
CA PRO A 17 -6.83 -11.74 10.08
C PRO A 17 -5.65 -12.69 10.39
N PHE A 18 -4.50 -12.12 10.78
CA PHE A 18 -3.25 -12.86 10.98
C PHE A 18 -2.36 -12.11 11.99
N GLN A 19 -1.29 -12.76 12.45
CA GLN A 19 -0.44 -12.32 13.58
C GLN A 19 0.49 -11.13 13.27
N GLY A 20 0.41 -10.55 12.08
CA GLY A 20 1.20 -9.38 11.69
C GLY A 20 2.37 -9.69 10.76
N TRP A 21 2.98 -8.63 10.22
CA TRP A 21 3.84 -8.72 9.03
C TRP A 21 5.23 -9.23 9.36
N ARG A 22 5.63 -9.13 10.63
CA ARG A 22 6.90 -9.64 11.13
C ARG A 22 7.10 -11.14 10.92
N TYR A 23 6.00 -11.87 10.68
CA TYR A 23 5.99 -13.31 10.44
C TYR A 23 5.76 -13.68 8.97
N LEU A 24 5.65 -12.69 8.08
CA LEU A 24 5.60 -12.90 6.64
C LEU A 24 7.00 -12.82 6.06
N LYS A 25 7.22 -13.54 4.95
CA LYS A 25 8.40 -13.31 4.12
C LYS A 25 8.28 -11.94 3.46
N SER A 26 9.40 -11.31 3.14
CA SER A 26 9.41 -10.00 2.46
C SER A 26 8.61 -9.99 1.16
N GLU A 27 8.55 -11.12 0.46
CA GLU A 27 7.74 -11.32 -0.77
C GLU A 27 6.23 -11.35 -0.51
N ASP A 28 5.79 -11.69 0.70
CA ASP A 28 4.37 -11.78 1.09
C ASP A 28 3.88 -10.51 1.80
N CYS A 29 4.81 -9.60 2.13
CA CYS A 29 4.51 -8.30 2.73
C CYS A 29 3.96 -7.33 1.67
N PRO A 30 2.99 -6.47 2.04
CA PRO A 30 2.54 -5.44 1.12
C PRO A 30 3.69 -4.48 0.85
N SER A 31 3.81 -4.01 -0.39
CA SER A 31 4.81 -3.01 -0.71
C SER A 31 4.45 -1.66 -0.08
N ASP A 32 5.48 -0.93 0.31
CA ASP A 32 5.34 0.45 0.80
C ASP A 32 4.81 1.35 -0.31
N LEU A 33 3.92 2.28 0.06
CA LEU A 33 3.47 3.31 -0.86
C LEU A 33 4.59 4.34 -1.01
N SER A 34 5.05 4.56 -2.24
CA SER A 34 6.01 5.62 -2.54
C SER A 34 5.44 6.98 -2.11
N ALA A 35 6.25 7.80 -1.45
CA ALA A 35 5.87 9.15 -1.02
C ALA A 35 5.29 10.03 -2.16
N SER A 36 5.64 9.77 -3.42
CA SER A 36 5.13 10.48 -4.60
C SER A 36 3.65 10.24 -4.91
N ARG A 37 2.94 9.37 -4.18
CA ARG A 37 1.54 9.04 -4.45
C ARG A 37 0.53 10.03 -3.85
N GLU A 38 0.98 10.99 -3.03
CA GLU A 38 0.15 12.15 -2.66
C GLU A 38 -0.17 13.06 -3.87
N THR A 39 0.53 12.89 -5.00
CA THR A 39 0.30 13.69 -6.23
C THR A 39 -0.66 13.01 -7.23
N ASP A 40 -1.25 11.85 -6.89
CA ASP A 40 -2.25 11.18 -7.76
C ASP A 40 -3.60 11.93 -7.79
N ASP A 41 -3.80 12.95 -6.94
CA ASP A 41 -4.98 13.82 -6.93
C ASP A 41 -5.19 14.59 -8.26
N ASP A 42 -4.16 14.69 -9.11
CA ASP A 42 -4.23 15.33 -10.44
C ASP A 42 -4.47 14.33 -11.59
N LEU A 43 -4.63 13.04 -11.29
CA LEU A 43 -4.87 12.05 -12.34
C LEU A 43 -6.37 12.05 -12.72
N PRO A 44 -6.73 12.22 -14.01
CA PRO A 44 -8.13 12.19 -14.43
C PRO A 44 -8.83 10.90 -14.00
N GLU A 45 -10.08 11.00 -13.53
CA GLU A 45 -10.87 9.87 -13.01
C GLU A 45 -10.88 8.66 -13.95
N GLU A 46 -10.93 8.87 -15.26
CA GLU A 46 -10.92 7.80 -16.26
C GLU A 46 -9.62 6.97 -16.24
N MET A 47 -8.48 7.63 -16.00
CA MET A 47 -7.17 7.00 -15.88
C MET A 47 -7.04 6.27 -14.55
N GLN A 48 -7.50 6.87 -13.44
CA GLN A 48 -7.55 6.19 -12.15
C GLN A 48 -8.39 4.92 -12.21
N GLN A 49 -9.57 4.97 -12.84
CA GLN A 49 -10.44 3.81 -13.02
C GLN A 49 -9.78 2.73 -13.87
N SER A 50 -9.05 3.11 -14.92
CA SER A 50 -8.33 2.18 -15.78
C SER A 50 -7.19 1.48 -15.04
N LEU A 51 -6.43 2.20 -14.22
CA LEU A 51 -5.36 1.64 -13.39
C LEU A 51 -5.91 0.77 -12.25
N ALA A 52 -7.01 1.17 -11.62
CA ALA A 52 -7.70 0.38 -10.60
C ALA A 52 -8.22 -0.95 -11.17
N ARG A 53 -8.75 -0.96 -12.41
CA ARG A 53 -9.15 -2.18 -13.12
C ARG A 53 -7.99 -3.12 -13.39
N LEU A 54 -6.78 -2.59 -13.61
CA LEU A 54 -5.56 -3.36 -13.83
C LEU A 54 -4.89 -3.83 -12.53
N GLY A 55 -5.40 -3.42 -11.36
CA GLY A 55 -4.87 -3.83 -10.06
C GLY A 55 -3.57 -3.12 -9.67
N VAL A 56 -3.26 -1.97 -10.28
CA VAL A 56 -2.01 -1.22 -10.04
C VAL A 56 -2.19 -0.13 -8.97
N LEU A 57 -3.40 0.06 -8.44
CA LEU A 57 -3.73 1.11 -7.46
C LEU A 57 -3.67 0.64 -6.00
#